data_AF-A0A0N4XXN5-F1
#
_entry.id   AF-A0A0N4XXN5-F1
#
_cell.length_a   1.000
_cell.length_b   1.000
_cell.length_c   1.000
_cell.angle_alpha   90.00
_cell.angle_beta   90.00
_cell.angle_gamma   90.00
#
_symmetry.space_group_name_H-M   'P 1'
#
loop_
_entity.id
_entity.type
_entity.pdbx_description
1 polymer ?
#
loop_
_entity_poly.entity_id
_entity_poly.type
_entity_poly.pdbx_seq_one_letter_code
_entity_poly.pdbx_strand_id
1 'polypeptide(L)'
;MGTREQLPETQLSVAESGATTDRMPEQARELVRRLQNLVEVDFKQHWTMVIVTIGTEEVCSRCTSPNYTALVEAIDILQRHLPRAFVVILGPIHVSFPYKLKGNLLKSRCECSREASNTLMEQLSADWKKAFEDLQDHVDSNPLRASTFGILAIPELTITSRYPYGLFIPNKPLLNRRGHNYATKWLWNRLIAGENYNLSAAVLSQDAYFCPSIGCPYFRNTANAHGCQLLSLSEAKEKELLLGSDGKVLKKRRRTPERLYTIAVCIVGIAFFVVCTLGTVFYQRSKQSHHGRFEIIDEAQKKFEEVQKEEEKALLTRQATRGMSVNENLQRSSRRLTGEEV
;
A
#
# COMPACT_ATOMS: atom_id res chain seq x y z
N MET A 1 3.50 39.40 -10.84
CA MET A 1 2.21 39.41 -10.11
C MET A 1 2.06 40.82 -9.57
N GLY A 2 0.87 41.44 -9.65
CA GLY A 2 0.65 42.77 -9.06
C GLY A 2 0.76 42.72 -7.53
N THR A 3 0.99 43.86 -6.89
CA THR A 3 1.05 43.96 -5.42
C THR A 3 -0.35 43.96 -4.81
N ARG A 4 -0.49 43.56 -3.55
CA ARG A 4 -1.76 43.52 -2.79
C ARG A 4 -2.73 44.69 -3.06
N GLU A 5 -2.21 45.91 -3.15
CA GLU A 5 -2.96 47.17 -3.35
C GLU A 5 -3.33 47.45 -4.81
N GLN A 6 -2.64 46.82 -5.76
CA GLN A 6 -2.85 46.99 -7.21
C GLN A 6 -3.84 45.97 -7.78
N LEU A 7 -4.17 44.93 -7.02
CA LEU A 7 -5.03 43.85 -7.49
C LEU A 7 -6.50 44.19 -7.20
N PRO A 8 -7.43 43.95 -8.15
CA PRO A 8 -8.85 44.09 -7.91
C PRO A 8 -9.32 43.23 -6.72
N GLU A 9 -10.40 43.64 -6.06
CA GLU A 9 -11.05 42.88 -4.98
C GLU A 9 -11.43 41.45 -5.38
N THR A 10 -11.71 41.23 -6.67
CA THR A 10 -12.02 39.91 -7.25
C THR A 10 -10.80 38.99 -7.36
N GLN A 11 -9.58 39.51 -7.17
CA GLN A 11 -8.35 38.73 -7.22
C GLN A 11 -7.91 38.30 -5.82
N LEU A 12 -7.83 36.98 -5.63
CA LEU A 12 -7.58 36.34 -4.34
C LEU A 12 -6.10 36.28 -3.93
N SER A 13 -5.18 36.78 -4.75
CA SER A 13 -3.76 36.86 -4.37
C SER A 13 -3.56 38.03 -3.42
N VAL A 14 -3.14 37.72 -2.20
CA VAL A 14 -2.83 38.70 -1.14
C VAL A 14 -1.32 38.80 -0.86
N ALA A 15 -0.51 38.29 -1.79
CA ALA A 15 0.93 38.28 -1.65
C ALA A 15 1.52 39.69 -1.71
N GLU A 16 2.51 39.94 -0.86
CA GLU A 16 3.15 41.24 -0.69
C GLU A 16 4.68 41.06 -0.70
N SER A 17 5.37 42.02 -1.34
CA SER A 17 6.83 42.00 -1.40
C SER A 17 7.41 42.25 -0.01
N GLY A 18 8.39 41.45 0.41
CA GLY A 18 9.02 41.60 1.72
C GLY A 18 8.15 41.13 2.90
N ALA A 19 7.04 40.43 2.64
CA ALA A 19 6.22 39.88 3.70
C ALA A 19 6.96 38.76 4.46
N THR A 20 6.99 38.89 5.79
CA THR A 20 7.45 37.86 6.72
C THR A 20 6.27 37.14 7.38
N THR A 21 6.53 36.09 8.16
CA THR A 21 5.50 35.39 8.94
C THR A 21 4.67 36.32 9.82
N ASP A 22 5.24 37.42 10.31
CA ASP A 22 4.53 38.45 11.09
C ASP A 22 3.30 39.03 10.37
N ARG A 23 3.33 39.09 9.03
CA ARG A 23 2.24 39.64 8.20
C ARG A 23 1.19 38.62 7.81
N MET A 24 1.41 37.33 8.10
CA MET A 24 0.47 36.28 7.70
C MET A 24 -0.94 36.44 8.28
N PRO A 25 -1.13 36.81 9.57
CA PRO A 25 -2.47 37.03 10.10
C PRO A 25 -3.24 38.13 9.37
N GLU A 26 -2.55 39.20 8.94
CA GLU A 26 -3.14 40.29 8.17
C GLU A 26 -3.56 39.81 6.77
N GLN A 27 -2.68 39.08 6.07
CA GLN A 27 -2.98 38.50 4.76
C GLN A 27 -4.12 37.48 4.82
N ALA A 28 -4.21 36.68 5.90
CA ALA A 28 -5.30 35.74 6.11
C ALA A 28 -6.66 36.45 6.25
N ARG A 29 -6.72 37.54 7.06
CA ARG A 29 -7.94 38.36 7.19
C ARG A 29 -8.33 38.98 5.85
N GLU A 30 -7.36 39.50 5.11
CA GLU A 30 -7.60 40.11 3.79
C GLU A 30 -8.12 39.08 2.77
N LEU A 31 -7.55 37.88 2.74
CA LEU A 31 -8.04 36.80 1.87
C LEU A 31 -9.49 36.43 2.19
N VAL A 32 -9.81 36.28 3.48
CA VAL A 32 -11.18 36.00 3.94
C VAL A 32 -12.14 37.12 3.50
N ARG A 33 -11.74 38.39 3.67
CA ARG A 33 -12.54 39.55 3.25
C ARG A 33 -12.81 39.53 1.73
N ARG A 34 -11.79 39.27 0.92
CA ARG A 34 -11.92 39.17 -0.55
C ARG A 34 -12.82 38.01 -0.97
N LEU A 35 -12.66 36.83 -0.34
CA LEU A 35 -13.52 35.68 -0.59
C LEU A 35 -14.98 35.95 -0.25
N GLN A 36 -15.24 36.68 0.84
CA GLN A 36 -16.60 37.06 1.24
C GLN A 36 -17.27 38.03 0.26
N ASN A 37 -16.48 38.84 -0.42
CA ASN A 37 -16.96 39.82 -1.40
C ASN A 37 -17.04 39.27 -2.84
N LEU A 38 -16.50 38.07 -3.08
CA LEU A 38 -16.48 37.46 -4.41
C LEU A 38 -17.85 36.83 -4.70
N VAL A 39 -18.62 37.44 -5.61
CA VAL A 39 -19.99 37.03 -5.92
C VAL A 39 -20.01 35.78 -6.81
N GLU A 40 -18.97 35.58 -7.61
CA GLU A 40 -18.87 34.50 -8.59
C GLU A 40 -18.64 33.11 -7.98
N VAL A 41 -18.21 33.05 -6.71
CA VAL A 41 -17.84 31.78 -6.05
C VAL A 41 -18.51 31.68 -4.68
N ASP A 42 -19.34 30.66 -4.50
CA ASP A 42 -19.84 30.29 -3.17
C ASP A 42 -18.75 29.56 -2.36
N PHE A 43 -17.89 30.33 -1.67
CA PHE A 43 -16.82 29.79 -0.83
C PHE A 43 -17.34 28.99 0.38
N LYS A 44 -18.64 29.05 0.70
CA LYS A 44 -19.22 28.25 1.78
C LYS A 44 -19.50 26.81 1.34
N GLN A 45 -19.85 26.62 0.08
CA GLN A 45 -20.16 25.28 -0.48
C GLN A 45 -18.97 24.67 -1.23
N HIS A 46 -18.17 25.49 -1.89
CA HIS A 46 -17.01 25.03 -2.66
C HIS A 46 -15.75 24.89 -1.80
N TRP A 47 -14.90 23.94 -2.19
CA TRP A 47 -13.58 23.77 -1.58
C TRP A 47 -12.64 24.89 -2.05
N THR A 48 -11.97 25.51 -1.09
CA THR A 48 -10.94 26.53 -1.36
C THR A 48 -9.55 25.95 -1.09
N MET A 49 -8.69 25.94 -2.10
CA MET A 49 -7.27 25.62 -1.91
C MET A 49 -6.50 26.91 -1.67
N VAL A 50 -5.84 27.03 -0.50
CA VAL A 50 -5.02 28.19 -0.15
C VAL A 50 -3.56 27.76 -0.19
N ILE A 51 -2.78 28.34 -1.10
CA ILE A 51 -1.33 28.08 -1.18
C ILE A 51 -0.61 29.28 -0.56
N VAL A 52 0.14 29.02 0.50
CA VAL A 52 0.95 30.01 1.21
C VAL A 52 2.42 29.70 0.95
N THR A 53 3.19 30.69 0.51
CA THR A 53 4.65 30.60 0.37
C THR A 53 5.28 31.66 1.26
N ILE A 54 6.05 31.26 2.27
CA ILE A 54 6.62 32.18 3.27
C ILE A 54 8.03 31.77 3.68
N GLY A 55 8.79 32.68 4.29
CA GLY A 55 10.07 32.37 4.92
C GLY A 55 11.31 32.66 4.10
N THR A 56 11.21 32.73 2.77
CA THR A 56 12.36 33.15 1.97
C THR A 56 12.84 34.55 2.35
N GLU A 57 11.93 35.48 2.69
CA GLU A 57 12.31 36.80 3.15
C GLU A 57 13.07 36.74 4.48
N GLU A 58 12.53 36.07 5.52
CA GLU A 58 13.22 35.93 6.80
C GLU A 58 14.59 35.27 6.68
N VAL A 59 14.70 34.20 5.89
CA VAL A 59 15.98 33.50 5.68
C VAL A 59 16.98 34.40 4.93
N CYS A 60 16.50 35.22 4.00
CA CYS A 60 17.34 36.00 3.09
C CYS A 60 17.84 37.31 3.70
N SER A 61 16.95 38.08 4.33
CA SER A 61 17.26 39.41 4.87
C SER A 61 17.62 39.40 6.35
N ARG A 62 17.07 38.47 7.15
CA ARG A 62 17.22 38.49 8.62
C ARG A 62 17.94 37.28 9.21
N CYS A 63 18.03 36.17 8.47
CA CYS A 63 18.43 34.85 8.99
C CYS A 63 17.71 34.45 10.29
N THR A 64 16.42 34.75 10.38
CA THR A 64 15.61 34.49 11.59
C THR A 64 14.67 33.32 11.40
N SER A 65 14.43 32.58 12.48
CA SER A 65 13.41 31.54 12.60
C SER A 65 12.00 32.15 12.41
N PRO A 66 10.99 31.37 12.02
CA PRO A 66 9.64 31.88 11.78
C PRO A 66 8.98 32.39 13.07
N ASN A 67 8.10 33.38 12.94
CA ASN A 67 7.17 33.73 14.02
C ASN A 67 6.05 32.68 14.11
N TYR A 68 6.26 31.68 14.96
CA TYR A 68 5.31 30.58 15.15
C TYR A 68 3.93 31.06 15.63
N THR A 69 3.87 32.07 16.50
CA THR A 69 2.59 32.64 16.97
C THR A 69 1.79 33.24 15.81
N ALA A 70 2.44 33.97 14.90
CA ALA A 70 1.78 34.52 13.72
C ALA A 70 1.35 33.43 12.72
N LEU A 71 2.13 32.35 12.58
CA LEU A 71 1.74 31.18 11.78
C LEU A 71 0.44 30.56 12.31
N VAL A 72 0.39 30.26 13.61
CA VAL A 72 -0.78 29.68 14.26
C VAL A 72 -1.99 30.61 14.13
N GLU A 73 -1.82 31.90 14.43
CA GLU A 73 -2.92 32.88 14.34
C GLU A 73 -3.49 32.95 12.91
N ALA A 74 -2.64 32.97 11.89
CA ALA A 74 -3.07 32.99 10.49
C ALA A 74 -3.88 31.74 10.12
N ILE A 75 -3.42 30.55 10.52
CA ILE A 75 -4.13 29.29 10.26
C ILE A 75 -5.46 29.25 11.02
N ASP A 76 -5.49 29.69 12.28
CA ASP A 76 -6.73 29.75 13.06
C ASP A 76 -7.76 30.71 12.45
N ILE A 77 -7.30 31.83 11.87
CA ILE A 77 -8.17 32.76 11.12
C ILE A 77 -8.78 32.05 9.91
N LEU A 78 -7.97 31.35 9.12
CA LEU A 78 -8.46 30.59 7.96
C LEU A 78 -9.43 29.48 8.38
N GLN A 79 -9.10 28.71 9.41
CA GLN A 79 -9.94 27.62 9.92
C GLN A 79 -11.29 28.13 10.43
N ARG A 80 -11.33 29.29 11.09
CA ARG A 80 -12.58 29.89 11.59
C ARG A 80 -13.49 30.40 10.48
N HIS A 81 -12.95 30.89 9.38
CA HIS A 81 -13.73 31.61 8.36
C HIS A 81 -13.95 30.83 7.06
N LEU A 82 -13.11 29.83 6.77
CA LEU A 82 -13.23 28.99 5.58
C LEU A 82 -13.81 27.62 5.96
N PRO A 83 -15.10 27.36 5.67
CA PRO A 83 -15.74 26.12 6.11
C PRO A 83 -15.20 24.89 5.37
N ARG A 84 -14.67 25.06 4.15
CA ARG A 84 -14.14 24.00 3.30
C ARG A 84 -12.82 24.45 2.69
N ALA A 85 -11.70 24.11 3.33
CA ALA A 85 -10.41 24.55 2.87
C ALA A 85 -9.33 23.48 2.97
N PHE A 86 -8.44 23.49 1.98
CA PHE A 86 -7.16 22.78 2.03
C PHE A 86 -6.03 23.81 1.94
N VAL A 87 -5.31 23.98 3.04
CA VAL A 87 -4.22 24.95 3.16
C VAL A 87 -2.89 24.24 2.93
N VAL A 88 -2.14 24.66 1.91
CA VAL A 88 -0.78 24.17 1.66
C VAL A 88 0.18 25.30 2.01
N ILE A 89 0.92 25.15 3.11
CA ILE A 89 1.93 26.12 3.53
C ILE A 89 3.32 25.60 3.17
N LEU A 90 4.06 26.43 2.45
CA LEU A 90 5.40 26.15 1.93
C LEU A 90 6.38 27.10 2.59
N GLY A 91 7.40 26.52 3.23
CA GLY A 91 8.50 27.26 3.81
C GLY A 91 9.51 27.77 2.79
N PRO A 92 10.70 28.19 3.25
CA PRO A 92 11.72 28.82 2.43
C PRO A 92 12.09 27.99 1.19
N ILE A 93 12.40 28.69 0.11
CA ILE A 93 12.90 28.07 -1.12
C ILE A 93 14.32 27.54 -0.90
N HIS A 94 14.60 26.36 -1.45
CA HIS A 94 15.92 25.75 -1.53
C HIS A 94 16.22 25.29 -2.95
N VAL A 95 17.14 25.97 -3.61
CA VAL A 95 17.52 25.62 -4.98
C VAL A 95 18.93 25.05 -4.97
N SER A 96 19.11 23.85 -5.53
CA SER A 96 20.40 23.17 -5.48
C SER A 96 20.77 22.46 -6.80
N PHE A 97 22.04 22.08 -6.90
CA PHE A 97 22.52 21.17 -7.92
C PHE A 97 22.21 19.72 -7.53
N PRO A 98 21.97 18.80 -8.49
CA PRO A 98 21.71 17.39 -8.18
C PRO A 98 22.87 16.72 -7.44
N TYR A 99 24.11 17.12 -7.75
CA TYR A 99 25.32 16.62 -7.09
C TYR A 99 25.69 17.35 -5.80
N LYS A 100 24.96 18.42 -5.42
CA LYS A 100 25.23 19.23 -4.22
C LYS A 100 23.92 19.63 -3.54
N LEU A 101 23.17 18.64 -3.06
CA LEU A 101 21.83 18.84 -2.50
C LEU A 101 21.80 19.76 -1.28
N LYS A 102 22.84 19.77 -0.45
CA LYS A 102 22.95 20.67 0.72
C LYS A 102 23.27 22.12 0.36
N GLY A 103 23.72 22.38 -0.87
CA GLY A 103 24.11 23.73 -1.29
C GLY A 103 22.93 24.54 -1.80
N ASN A 104 22.36 25.39 -0.94
CA ASN A 104 21.30 26.33 -1.34
C ASN A 104 21.89 27.51 -2.14
N LEU A 105 21.47 27.67 -3.39
CA LEU A 105 21.86 28.80 -4.26
C LEU A 105 21.32 30.14 -3.75
N LEU A 106 20.29 30.16 -2.91
CA LEU A 106 19.83 31.40 -2.29
C LEU A 106 20.86 31.98 -1.31
N LYS A 107 21.70 31.15 -0.68
CA LYS A 107 22.73 31.61 0.27
C LYS A 107 23.60 32.71 -0.32
N SER A 108 24.08 32.56 -1.54
CA SER A 108 24.98 33.55 -2.18
C SER A 108 24.27 34.78 -2.76
N ARG A 109 22.94 34.78 -2.79
CA ARG A 109 22.10 35.86 -3.38
C ARG A 109 21.42 36.73 -2.33
N CYS A 110 21.49 36.32 -1.07
CA CYS A 110 20.82 36.93 0.06
C CYS A 110 21.81 37.70 0.92
N GLU A 111 21.39 38.84 1.45
CA GLU A 111 22.25 39.74 2.22
C GLU A 111 22.78 39.05 3.48
N CYS A 112 21.88 38.60 4.36
CA CYS A 112 22.26 37.93 5.60
C CYS A 112 22.85 36.53 5.34
N SER A 113 22.18 35.72 4.50
CA SER A 113 22.62 34.33 4.30
C SER A 113 24.01 34.21 3.67
N ARG A 114 24.46 35.20 2.89
CA ARG A 114 25.77 35.17 2.23
C ARG A 114 26.90 35.18 3.25
N GLU A 115 26.76 35.97 4.30
CA GLU A 115 27.74 36.15 5.37
C GLU A 115 27.58 35.14 6.51
N ALA A 116 26.38 34.56 6.66
CA ALA A 116 26.10 33.52 7.63
C ALA A 116 26.99 32.28 7.48
N SER A 117 27.37 31.68 8.63
CA SER A 117 28.05 30.39 8.67
C SER A 117 27.12 29.26 8.19
N ASN A 118 27.70 28.17 7.69
CA ASN A 118 26.90 27.01 7.29
C ASN A 118 26.14 26.40 8.48
N THR A 119 26.74 26.40 9.68
CA THR A 119 26.11 25.89 10.91
C THR A 119 24.88 26.71 11.29
N LEU A 120 24.93 28.04 11.15
CA LEU A 120 23.78 28.91 11.39
C LEU A 120 22.65 28.61 10.40
N MET A 121 22.97 28.43 9.11
CA MET A 121 21.96 28.11 8.09
C MET A 121 21.34 26.72 8.28
N GLU A 122 22.13 25.74 8.73
CA GLU A 122 21.63 24.39 9.08
C GLU A 122 20.69 24.44 10.29
N GLN A 123 21.05 25.21 11.33
CA GLN A 123 20.18 25.43 12.49
C GLN A 123 18.90 26.15 12.10
N LEU A 124 19.00 27.19 11.27
CA LEU A 124 17.85 27.92 10.77
C LEU A 124 16.89 27.02 9.98
N SER A 125 17.41 26.15 9.11
CA SER A 125 16.61 25.15 8.40
C SER A 125 15.91 24.19 9.37
N ALA A 126 16.58 23.77 10.44
CA ALA A 126 15.99 22.93 11.49
C ALA A 126 14.88 23.65 12.27
N ASP A 127 15.04 24.94 12.57
CA ASP A 127 14.01 25.74 13.24
C ASP A 127 12.75 25.90 12.38
N TRP A 128 12.93 26.16 11.08
CA TRP A 128 11.82 26.22 10.11
C TRP A 128 11.10 24.87 10.01
N LYS A 129 11.86 23.78 9.95
CA LYS A 129 11.31 22.43 9.96
C LYS A 129 10.46 22.16 11.19
N LYS A 130 11.01 22.44 12.37
CA LYS A 130 10.33 22.25 13.64
C LYS A 130 9.04 23.07 13.73
N ALA A 131 9.10 24.35 13.39
CA ALA A 131 7.91 25.21 13.44
C ALA A 131 6.77 24.73 12.53
N PHE A 132 7.09 24.15 11.37
CA PHE A 132 6.09 23.61 10.44
C PHE A 132 5.53 22.26 10.91
N GLU A 133 6.36 21.42 11.52
CA GLU A 133 5.90 20.18 12.20
C GLU A 133 4.95 20.55 13.36
N ASP A 134 5.35 21.46 14.23
CA ASP A 134 4.55 21.95 15.35
C ASP A 134 3.23 22.61 14.86
N LEU A 135 3.22 23.25 13.69
CA LEU A 135 2.02 23.85 13.10
C LEU A 135 1.06 22.79 12.54
N GLN A 136 1.61 21.76 11.88
CA GLN A 136 0.83 20.61 11.40
C GLN A 136 0.16 19.92 12.60
N ASP A 137 0.93 19.67 13.66
CA ASP A 137 0.45 19.01 14.88
C ASP A 137 -0.61 19.86 15.62
N HIS A 138 -0.45 21.19 15.68
CA HIS A 138 -1.45 22.10 16.24
C HIS A 138 -2.82 21.91 15.57
N VAL A 139 -2.86 21.80 14.24
CA VAL A 139 -4.11 21.60 13.50
C VAL A 139 -4.61 20.16 13.66
N ASP A 140 -3.75 19.16 13.49
CA ASP A 140 -4.16 17.76 13.48
C ASP A 140 -4.62 17.26 14.86
N SER A 141 -4.04 17.79 15.95
CA SER A 141 -4.42 17.46 17.33
C SER A 141 -5.65 18.23 17.83
N ASN A 142 -6.10 19.26 17.11
CA ASN A 142 -7.24 20.07 17.54
C ASN A 142 -8.55 19.25 17.50
N PRO A 143 -9.21 18.97 18.65
CA PRO A 143 -10.42 18.17 18.69
C PRO A 143 -11.62 18.84 18.04
N LEU A 144 -11.58 20.17 17.87
CA LEU A 144 -12.62 20.97 17.22
C LEU A 144 -12.38 21.11 15.71
N ARG A 145 -11.36 20.45 15.15
CA ARG A 145 -11.06 20.52 13.72
C ARG A 145 -12.21 19.92 12.90
N ALA A 146 -12.74 20.73 11.98
CA ALA A 146 -13.71 20.25 11.01
C ALA A 146 -13.05 19.25 10.03
N SER A 147 -13.77 18.19 9.67
CA SER A 147 -13.30 17.23 8.65
C SER A 147 -13.14 17.85 7.26
N THR A 148 -13.72 19.04 7.04
CA THR A 148 -13.66 19.84 5.83
C THR A 148 -12.52 20.87 5.84
N PHE A 149 -11.68 20.88 6.88
CA PHE A 149 -10.48 21.71 6.94
C PHE A 149 -9.25 20.82 7.10
N GLY A 150 -8.27 21.00 6.20
CA GLY A 150 -7.00 20.30 6.25
C GLY A 150 -5.83 21.23 5.94
N ILE A 151 -4.69 20.97 6.58
CA ILE A 151 -3.43 21.65 6.30
C ILE A 151 -2.40 20.62 5.82
N LEU A 152 -1.49 21.09 4.96
CA LEU A 152 -0.24 20.42 4.63
C LEU A 152 0.90 21.44 4.80
N ALA A 153 1.67 21.28 5.88
CA ALA A 153 2.85 22.09 6.14
C ALA A 153 4.11 21.42 5.56
N ILE A 154 4.67 22.05 4.52
CA ILE A 154 5.92 21.60 3.90
C ILE A 154 7.03 22.61 4.27
N PRO A 155 8.01 22.21 5.07
CA PRO A 155 8.97 23.14 5.68
C PRO A 155 9.93 23.80 4.68
N GLU A 156 10.07 23.23 3.48
CA GLU A 156 11.00 23.73 2.48
C GLU A 156 10.50 23.43 1.06
N LEU A 157 10.62 24.41 0.16
CA LEU A 157 10.34 24.25 -1.26
C LEU A 157 11.65 23.94 -1.99
N THR A 158 11.89 22.65 -2.25
CA THR A 158 13.16 22.17 -2.82
C THR A 158 13.12 22.07 -4.35
N ILE A 159 14.02 22.74 -5.06
CA ILE A 159 14.16 22.69 -6.52
C ILE A 159 15.56 22.20 -6.88
N THR A 160 15.65 21.01 -7.46
CA THR A 160 16.90 20.46 -7.99
C THR A 160 16.97 20.68 -9.51
N SER A 161 18.11 21.17 -10.02
CA SER A 161 18.30 21.36 -11.45
C SER A 161 19.75 21.27 -11.89
N ARG A 162 20.01 20.72 -13.08
CA ARG A 162 21.34 20.76 -13.73
C ARG A 162 21.82 22.19 -14.01
N TYR A 163 20.90 23.13 -14.22
CA TYR A 163 21.21 24.53 -14.50
C TYR A 163 20.45 25.47 -13.54
N PRO A 164 20.69 25.39 -12.23
CA PRO A 164 19.86 26.05 -11.21
C PRO A 164 20.06 27.57 -11.20
N TYR A 165 21.21 28.07 -11.66
CA TYR A 165 21.45 29.51 -11.85
C TYR A 165 20.43 30.16 -12.77
N GLY A 166 20.02 29.46 -13.83
CA GLY A 166 19.04 29.94 -14.81
C GLY A 166 17.60 29.98 -14.32
N LEU A 167 17.35 29.63 -13.05
CA LEU A 167 16.03 29.70 -12.41
C LEU A 167 15.81 31.02 -11.66
N PHE A 168 16.85 31.81 -11.47
CA PHE A 168 16.79 33.10 -10.78
C PHE A 168 16.79 34.28 -11.75
N ILE A 169 16.31 35.43 -11.25
CA ILE A 169 16.60 36.72 -11.85
C ILE A 169 18.09 37.04 -11.56
N PRO A 170 18.87 37.55 -12.54
CA PRO A 170 20.28 37.88 -12.32
C PRO A 170 20.47 38.79 -11.10
N ASN A 171 21.39 38.40 -10.21
CA ASN A 171 21.76 39.13 -8.98
C ASN A 171 20.61 39.41 -7.99
N LYS A 172 19.46 38.74 -8.12
CA LYS A 172 18.35 38.86 -7.17
C LYS A 172 18.01 37.51 -6.54
N PRO A 173 17.57 37.47 -5.27
CA PRO A 173 17.10 36.25 -4.62
C PRO A 173 15.67 35.87 -5.04
N LEU A 174 15.29 36.17 -6.28
CA LEU A 174 13.94 35.96 -6.81
C LEU A 174 13.95 34.97 -7.96
N LEU A 175 13.00 34.05 -7.97
CA LEU A 175 12.80 33.13 -9.09
C LEU A 175 12.34 33.91 -10.33
N ASN A 176 12.85 33.51 -11.49
CA ASN A 176 12.31 33.96 -12.77
C ASN A 176 11.11 33.08 -13.18
N ARG A 177 10.51 33.37 -14.34
CA ARG A 177 9.38 32.59 -14.86
C ARG A 177 9.65 31.08 -14.94
N ARG A 178 10.87 30.69 -15.31
CA ARG A 178 11.28 29.27 -15.38
C ARG A 178 11.40 28.66 -13.98
N GLY A 179 11.96 29.40 -13.02
CA GLY A 179 12.01 29.00 -11.62
C GLY A 179 10.62 28.76 -11.03
N HIS A 180 9.69 29.68 -11.24
CA HIS A 180 8.29 29.52 -10.81
C HIS A 180 7.60 28.30 -11.45
N ASN A 181 7.84 28.03 -12.74
CA ASN A 181 7.30 26.84 -13.38
C ASN A 181 7.83 25.55 -12.72
N TYR A 182 9.11 25.51 -12.35
CA TYR A 182 9.71 24.34 -11.69
C TYR A 182 9.17 24.18 -10.27
N ALA A 183 9.04 25.28 -9.52
CA ALA A 183 8.41 25.29 -8.20
C ALA A 183 6.97 24.75 -8.25
N THR A 184 6.19 25.20 -9.24
CA THR A 184 4.80 24.77 -9.43
C THR A 184 4.72 23.28 -9.77
N LYS A 185 5.57 22.80 -10.67
CA LYS A 185 5.64 21.39 -11.04
C LYS A 185 6.07 20.50 -9.89
N TRP A 186 7.07 20.94 -9.13
CA TRP A 186 7.50 20.26 -7.91
C TRP A 186 6.34 20.14 -6.91
N LEU A 187 5.64 21.25 -6.65
CA LEU A 187 4.51 21.28 -5.72
C LEU A 187 3.39 20.34 -6.17
N TRP A 188 3.02 20.40 -7.45
CA TRP A 188 2.02 19.51 -8.03
C TRP A 188 2.38 18.04 -7.80
N ASN A 189 3.59 17.62 -8.19
CA ASN A 189 4.03 16.25 -8.03
C ASN A 189 4.10 15.85 -6.55
N ARG A 190 4.55 16.75 -5.65
CA ARG A 190 4.60 16.52 -4.21
C ARG A 190 3.22 16.34 -3.58
N LEU A 191 2.21 17.06 -4.07
CA LEU A 191 0.81 16.92 -3.62
C LEU A 191 0.17 15.60 -4.09
N ILE A 192 0.56 15.08 -5.25
CA ILE A 192 0.03 13.83 -5.79
C ILE A 192 0.75 12.60 -5.22
N ALA A 193 2.08 12.60 -5.21
CA ALA A 193 2.88 11.47 -4.73
C ALA A 193 3.01 11.41 -3.21
N GLY A 194 2.81 12.52 -2.51
CA GLY A 194 3.03 12.61 -1.07
C GLY A 194 4.53 12.58 -0.74
N GLU A 195 4.87 12.13 0.47
CA GLU A 195 6.25 12.17 0.99
C GLU A 195 7.22 11.27 0.22
N ASN A 196 6.67 10.28 -0.48
CA ASN A 196 7.42 9.36 -1.32
C ASN A 196 7.94 10.00 -2.62
N TYR A 197 7.69 11.30 -2.86
CA TYR A 197 8.22 12.00 -4.02
C TYR A 197 9.75 12.13 -3.89
N ASN A 198 10.48 11.29 -4.64
CA ASN A 198 11.93 11.21 -4.57
C ASN A 198 12.61 12.41 -5.26
N LEU A 199 13.03 13.38 -4.45
CA LEU A 199 13.72 14.60 -4.89
C LEU A 199 15.12 14.34 -5.48
N SER A 200 15.79 13.27 -5.05
CA SER A 200 17.14 12.93 -5.49
C SER A 200 17.17 12.40 -6.92
N ALA A 201 16.09 11.73 -7.34
CA ALA A 201 15.90 11.26 -8.72
C ALA A 201 15.15 12.26 -9.61
N ALA A 202 14.42 13.22 -9.01
CA ALA A 202 13.62 14.19 -9.73
C ALA A 202 14.50 15.15 -10.55
N VAL A 203 14.28 15.18 -11.85
CA VAL A 203 14.84 16.20 -12.74
C VAL A 203 13.68 17.04 -13.25
N LEU A 204 13.33 18.11 -12.52
CA LEU A 204 12.13 18.91 -12.78
C LEU A 204 12.02 19.46 -14.22
N SER A 205 13.13 19.56 -14.95
CA SER A 205 13.11 19.92 -16.37
C SER A 205 12.53 18.84 -17.29
N GLN A 206 12.62 17.58 -16.90
CA GLN A 206 12.29 16.39 -17.70
C GLN A 206 11.15 15.56 -17.12
N ASP A 207 10.91 15.62 -15.80
CA ASP A 207 9.89 14.82 -15.14
C ASP A 207 8.50 15.02 -15.77
N ALA A 208 7.63 14.01 -15.72
CA ALA A 208 6.23 14.21 -16.08
C ALA A 208 5.47 14.90 -14.93
N TYR A 209 4.34 15.54 -15.26
CA TYR A 209 3.33 15.84 -14.25
C TYR A 209 2.67 14.52 -13.83
N PHE A 210 2.55 14.30 -12.53
CA PHE A 210 1.87 13.12 -12.03
C PHE A 210 0.36 13.29 -12.14
N CYS A 211 -0.31 12.27 -12.67
CA CYS A 211 -1.75 12.18 -12.65
C CYS A 211 -2.21 11.63 -11.29
N PRO A 212 -3.35 12.10 -10.74
CA PRO A 212 -3.97 11.47 -9.58
C PRO A 212 -4.19 9.98 -9.84
N SER A 213 -3.87 9.13 -8.86
CA SER A 213 -4.05 7.68 -9.00
C SER A 213 -5.53 7.32 -8.88
N ILE A 214 -5.98 6.31 -9.66
CA ILE A 214 -7.34 5.76 -9.55
C ILE A 214 -7.61 5.23 -8.14
N GLY A 215 -6.60 4.63 -7.50
CA GLY A 215 -6.74 4.13 -6.14
C GLY A 215 -6.81 5.24 -5.09
N CYS A 216 -6.44 6.47 -5.44
CA CYS A 216 -6.51 7.60 -4.55
C CYS A 216 -6.53 8.94 -5.30
N PRO A 217 -7.73 9.40 -5.70
CA PRO A 217 -7.90 10.63 -6.47
C PRO A 217 -7.92 11.88 -5.58
N TYR A 218 -7.04 11.95 -4.58
CA TYR A 218 -6.99 13.04 -3.60
C TYR A 218 -5.57 13.61 -3.48
N PHE A 219 -5.47 14.89 -3.13
CA PHE A 219 -4.21 15.44 -2.66
C PHE A 219 -3.78 14.79 -1.35
N ARG A 220 -2.50 14.49 -1.22
CA ARG A 220 -1.93 13.83 -0.05
C ARG A 220 -1.80 14.79 1.12
N ASN A 221 -2.29 14.36 2.27
CA ASN A 221 -2.07 15.02 3.56
C ASN A 221 -1.97 13.96 4.68
N THR A 222 -1.76 14.41 5.91
CA THR A 222 -1.67 13.55 7.10
C THR A 222 -2.92 12.68 7.28
N ALA A 223 -4.11 13.23 7.02
CA ALA A 223 -5.38 12.53 7.16
C ALA A 223 -5.57 11.33 6.20
N ASN A 224 -4.93 11.33 5.02
CA ASN A 224 -5.04 10.24 4.05
C ASN A 224 -3.73 9.47 3.80
N ALA A 225 -2.70 9.69 4.62
CA ALA A 225 -1.37 9.11 4.45
C ALA A 225 -1.38 7.56 4.39
N HIS A 226 -2.13 6.90 5.30
CA HIS A 226 -2.14 5.43 5.41
C HIS A 226 -3.18 4.73 4.52
N GLY A 227 -4.21 5.44 4.06
CA GLY A 227 -5.34 4.84 3.32
C GLY A 227 -5.19 4.86 1.80
N CYS A 228 -4.11 5.45 1.29
CA CYS A 228 -4.01 5.93 -0.08
C CYS A 228 -2.72 5.38 -0.71
N GLN A 229 -2.81 4.40 -1.61
CA GLN A 229 -1.64 3.88 -2.35
C GLN A 229 -1.53 4.54 -3.72
N LEU A 230 -0.32 4.94 -4.11
CA LEU A 230 -0.06 5.39 -5.49
C LEU A 230 0.01 4.16 -6.38
N LEU A 231 -0.97 3.99 -7.25
CA LEU A 231 -1.04 2.89 -8.20
C LEU A 231 -0.91 3.42 -9.63
N SER A 232 -0.09 2.76 -10.43
CA SER A 232 -0.07 2.90 -11.88
C SER A 232 -1.39 2.46 -12.51
N LEU A 233 -1.63 2.87 -13.75
CA LEU A 233 -2.84 2.47 -14.49
C LEU A 233 -2.96 0.95 -14.61
N SER A 234 -1.84 0.24 -14.81
CA SER A 234 -1.80 -1.23 -14.87
C SER A 234 -2.15 -1.87 -13.53
N GLU A 235 -1.59 -1.38 -12.42
CA GLU A 235 -1.89 -1.91 -11.08
C GLU A 235 -3.33 -1.62 -10.66
N ALA A 236 -3.87 -0.45 -11.02
CA ALA A 236 -5.27 -0.12 -10.79
C ALA A 236 -6.21 -1.04 -11.58
N LYS A 237 -5.87 -1.33 -12.85
CA LYS A 237 -6.60 -2.30 -13.69
C LYS A 237 -6.54 -3.71 -13.11
N GLU A 238 -5.37 -4.16 -12.64
CA GLU A 238 -5.20 -5.48 -12.02
C GLU A 238 -6.03 -5.61 -10.73
N LYS A 239 -6.12 -4.53 -9.94
CA LYS A 239 -6.96 -4.46 -8.75
C LYS A 239 -8.45 -4.25 -9.05
N GLU A 240 -8.86 -4.20 -10.33
CA GLU A 240 -10.21 -3.88 -10.82
C GLU A 240 -10.84 -2.66 -10.10
N LEU A 241 -10.02 -1.63 -9.85
CA LEU A 241 -10.48 -0.37 -9.25
C LEU A 241 -11.09 0.50 -10.34
N LEU A 242 -12.32 0.94 -10.12
CA LEU A 242 -13.03 1.88 -10.99
C LEU A 242 -13.29 3.17 -10.22
N LEU A 243 -13.07 4.33 -10.84
CA LEU A 243 -13.62 5.57 -10.33
C LEU A 243 -15.11 5.59 -10.68
N GLY A 244 -15.98 5.62 -9.67
CA GLY A 244 -17.40 5.90 -9.88
C GLY A 244 -17.61 7.36 -10.32
N SER A 245 -18.78 7.65 -10.88
CA SER A 245 -19.18 9.02 -11.27
C SER A 245 -19.11 10.03 -10.10
N ASP A 246 -19.20 9.53 -8.88
CA ASP A 246 -19.13 10.32 -7.63
C ASP A 246 -17.68 10.50 -7.11
N GLY A 247 -16.67 10.08 -7.87
CA GLY A 247 -15.25 10.13 -7.48
C GLY A 247 -14.81 9.07 -6.47
N LYS A 248 -15.72 8.21 -6.00
CA LYS A 248 -15.42 7.11 -5.07
C LYS A 248 -14.75 5.94 -5.79
N VAL A 249 -13.78 5.32 -5.14
CA VAL A 249 -13.10 4.12 -5.64
C VAL A 249 -14.00 2.90 -5.41
N LEU A 250 -14.54 2.36 -6.50
CA LEU A 250 -15.32 1.13 -6.50
C LEU A 250 -14.37 -0.04 -6.74
N LYS A 251 -14.40 -1.02 -5.84
CA LYS A 251 -13.71 -2.29 -6.04
C LYS A 251 -14.70 -3.26 -6.67
N LYS A 252 -14.43 -3.71 -7.90
CA LYS A 252 -15.26 -4.75 -8.51
C LYS A 252 -15.16 -6.02 -7.66
N ARG A 253 -16.31 -6.63 -7.34
CA ARG A 253 -16.35 -7.81 -6.47
C ARG A 253 -15.66 -8.98 -7.19
N ARG A 254 -14.48 -9.38 -6.72
CA ARG A 254 -13.59 -10.41 -7.33
C ARG A 254 -14.25 -11.78 -7.53
N ARG A 255 -15.37 -12.05 -6.84
CA ARG A 255 -16.19 -13.26 -7.00
C ARG A 255 -17.67 -12.88 -6.96
N THR A 256 -18.41 -13.21 -8.01
CA THR A 256 -19.87 -13.21 -7.97
C THR A 256 -20.33 -14.27 -6.94
N PRO A 257 -21.42 -14.04 -6.20
CA PRO A 257 -21.92 -15.00 -5.22
C PRO A 257 -22.13 -16.39 -5.84
N GLU A 258 -22.59 -16.44 -7.10
CA GLU A 258 -22.75 -17.67 -7.88
C GLU A 258 -21.46 -18.49 -7.97
N ARG A 259 -20.32 -17.88 -8.29
CA ARG A 259 -19.05 -18.60 -8.42
C ARG A 259 -18.56 -19.18 -7.08
N LEU A 260 -18.94 -18.54 -5.96
CA LEU A 260 -18.64 -19.00 -4.61
C LEU A 260 -19.51 -20.21 -4.24
N TYR A 261 -20.80 -20.17 -4.59
CA TYR A 261 -21.71 -21.31 -4.46
C TYR A 261 -21.26 -22.50 -5.32
N THR A 262 -20.84 -22.28 -6.57
CA THR A 262 -20.33 -23.35 -7.44
C THR A 262 -19.12 -24.04 -6.83
N ILE A 263 -18.14 -23.28 -6.33
CA ILE A 263 -16.94 -23.85 -5.69
C ILE A 263 -17.31 -24.64 -4.43
N ALA A 264 -18.19 -24.10 -3.59
CA ALA A 264 -18.65 -24.78 -2.38
C ALA A 264 -19.37 -26.11 -2.70
N VAL A 265 -20.26 -26.11 -3.69
CA VAL A 265 -20.97 -27.32 -4.15
C VAL A 265 -20.01 -28.35 -4.73
N CYS A 266 -19.01 -27.92 -5.52
CA CYS A 266 -17.98 -28.83 -6.02
C CYS A 266 -17.17 -29.49 -4.90
N ILE A 267 -16.77 -28.73 -3.86
CA ILE A 267 -16.02 -29.27 -2.73
C ILE A 267 -16.86 -30.31 -1.96
N VAL A 268 -18.13 -29.98 -1.68
CA VAL A 268 -19.06 -30.90 -0.99
C VAL A 268 -19.29 -32.16 -1.83
N GLY A 269 -19.47 -32.03 -3.14
CA GLY A 269 -19.65 -33.15 -4.06
C GLY A 269 -18.43 -34.08 -4.11
N ILE A 270 -17.22 -33.52 -4.19
CA ILE A 270 -15.97 -34.30 -4.17
C ILE A 270 -15.81 -35.02 -2.83
N ALA A 271 -16.06 -34.34 -1.71
CA ALA A 271 -15.97 -34.95 -0.38
C ALA A 271 -16.96 -36.11 -0.23
N PHE A 272 -18.21 -35.93 -0.68
CA PHE A 272 -19.23 -36.99 -0.66
C PHE A 272 -18.79 -38.20 -1.51
N PHE A 273 -18.29 -37.96 -2.72
CA PHE A 273 -17.79 -39.02 -3.59
C PHE A 273 -16.63 -39.81 -2.98
N VAL A 274 -15.68 -39.12 -2.34
CA VAL A 274 -14.56 -39.76 -1.64
C VAL A 274 -15.05 -40.62 -0.46
N VAL A 275 -16.00 -40.13 0.33
CA VAL A 275 -16.57 -40.89 1.45
C VAL A 275 -17.32 -42.13 0.96
N CYS A 276 -18.14 -41.99 -0.08
CA CYS A 276 -18.87 -43.12 -0.65
C CYS A 276 -17.93 -44.17 -1.25
N THR A 277 -16.91 -43.75 -1.99
CA THR A 277 -15.94 -44.68 -2.62
C THR A 277 -15.08 -45.40 -1.59
N LEU A 278 -14.50 -44.69 -0.62
CA LEU A 278 -13.75 -45.32 0.46
C LEU A 278 -14.65 -46.20 1.34
N GLY A 279 -15.86 -45.74 1.67
CA GLY A 279 -16.83 -46.50 2.46
C GLY A 279 -17.24 -47.81 1.77
N THR A 280 -17.51 -47.78 0.47
CA THR A 280 -17.85 -48.99 -0.31
C THR A 280 -16.66 -49.94 -0.43
N VAL A 281 -15.45 -49.42 -0.63
CA VAL A 281 -14.23 -50.24 -0.63
C VAL A 281 -14.02 -50.92 0.72
N PHE A 282 -14.12 -50.19 1.83
CA PHE A 282 -13.98 -50.77 3.18
C PHE A 282 -15.08 -51.79 3.47
N TYR A 283 -16.32 -51.52 3.07
CA TYR A 283 -17.44 -52.44 3.25
C TYR A 283 -17.26 -53.75 2.48
N GLN A 284 -16.85 -53.68 1.22
CA GLN A 284 -16.58 -54.88 0.41
C GLN A 284 -15.41 -55.68 0.96
N ARG A 285 -14.33 -55.01 1.38
CA ARG A 285 -13.17 -55.66 2.01
C ARG A 285 -13.53 -56.33 3.34
N SER A 286 -14.41 -55.70 4.13
CA SER A 286 -14.92 -56.27 5.38
C SER A 286 -15.75 -57.54 5.13
N LYS A 287 -16.53 -57.59 4.06
CA LYS A 287 -17.36 -58.76 3.73
C LYS A 287 -16.54 -59.96 3.23
N GLN A 288 -15.34 -59.73 2.68
CA GLN A 288 -14.42 -60.77 2.20
C GLN A 288 -13.45 -61.28 3.28
N SER A 289 -13.41 -60.66 4.46
CA SER A 289 -12.52 -61.07 5.55
C SER A 289 -13.19 -62.14 6.42
N HIS A 290 -12.62 -63.35 6.45
CA HIS A 290 -13.13 -64.49 7.21
C HIS A 290 -12.70 -64.55 8.69
N HIS A 291 -12.00 -63.52 9.19
CA HIS A 291 -11.66 -63.40 10.61
C HIS A 291 -12.15 -62.09 11.19
N GLY A 292 -12.78 -62.16 12.36
CA GLY A 292 -13.09 -60.99 13.18
C GLY A 292 -11.78 -60.33 13.63
N ARG A 293 -11.72 -59.00 13.59
CA ARG A 293 -10.51 -58.20 13.87
C ARG A 293 -9.89 -58.41 15.27
N PHE A 294 -10.51 -59.21 16.13
CA PHE A 294 -10.14 -59.42 17.54
C PHE A 294 -10.04 -60.90 17.96
N GLU A 295 -9.95 -61.86 17.05
CA GLU A 295 -9.64 -63.25 17.44
C GLU A 295 -8.16 -63.39 17.81
N ILE A 296 -7.88 -63.54 19.10
CA ILE A 296 -6.56 -63.95 19.61
C ILE A 296 -6.54 -65.48 19.56
N ILE A 297 -5.78 -66.07 18.64
CA ILE A 297 -5.57 -67.52 18.56
C ILE A 297 -4.48 -67.88 19.56
N ASP A 298 -4.79 -68.76 20.53
CA ASP A 298 -3.84 -69.22 21.54
C ASP A 298 -2.81 -70.18 20.90
N GLU A 299 -1.54 -69.80 20.84
CA GLU A 299 -0.47 -70.52 20.15
C GLU A 299 -0.28 -71.96 20.67
N ALA A 300 -0.70 -72.24 21.90
CA ALA A 300 -0.66 -73.57 22.50
C ALA A 300 -1.59 -74.56 21.76
N GLN A 301 -2.76 -74.09 21.33
CA GLN A 301 -3.76 -74.91 20.64
C GLN A 301 -3.29 -75.31 19.24
N LYS A 302 -2.62 -74.39 18.55
CA LYS A 302 -2.04 -74.62 17.21
C LYS A 302 -0.91 -75.65 17.24
N LYS A 303 -0.05 -75.60 18.26
CA LYS A 303 1.01 -76.60 18.45
C LYS A 303 0.44 -77.99 18.75
N PHE A 304 -0.63 -78.08 19.54
CA PHE A 304 -1.27 -79.37 19.83
C PHE A 304 -1.87 -80.02 18.56
N GLU A 305 -2.51 -79.24 17.70
CA GLU A 305 -3.06 -79.75 16.43
C GLU A 305 -1.96 -80.17 15.44
N GLU A 306 -0.82 -79.47 15.40
CA GLU A 306 0.31 -79.86 14.55
C GLU A 306 0.94 -81.18 14.99
N VAL A 307 1.10 -81.39 16.30
CA VAL A 307 1.63 -82.66 16.86
C VAL A 307 0.68 -83.83 16.54
N GLN A 308 -0.64 -83.65 16.71
CA GLN A 308 -1.60 -84.70 16.37
C GLN A 308 -1.57 -85.07 14.88
N LYS A 309 -1.41 -84.08 13.99
CA LYS A 309 -1.30 -84.33 12.54
C LYS A 309 -0.01 -85.05 12.14
N GLU A 310 1.11 -84.81 12.82
CA GLU A 310 2.32 -85.58 12.60
C GLU A 310 2.19 -87.03 13.07
N GLU A 311 1.54 -87.25 14.22
CA GLU A 311 1.33 -88.59 14.76
C GLU A 311 0.40 -89.43 13.86
N GLU A 312 -0.66 -88.83 13.31
CA GLU A 312 -1.57 -89.48 12.36
C GLU A 312 -0.86 -89.85 11.04
N LYS A 313 -0.01 -88.97 10.52
CA LYS A 313 0.79 -89.26 9.31
C LYS A 313 1.80 -90.39 9.53
N ALA A 314 2.42 -90.45 10.71
CA ALA A 314 3.36 -91.53 11.04
C ALA A 314 2.65 -92.89 11.11
N LEU A 315 1.41 -92.92 11.61
CA LEU A 315 0.57 -94.12 11.70
C LEU A 315 0.15 -94.65 10.32
N LEU A 316 -0.28 -93.75 9.43
CA LEU A 316 -0.66 -94.10 8.05
C LEU A 316 0.53 -94.65 7.24
N THR A 317 1.73 -94.10 7.43
CA THR A 317 2.94 -94.56 6.73
C THR A 317 3.36 -95.97 7.15
N ARG A 318 3.18 -96.33 8.43
CA ARG A 318 3.43 -97.69 8.93
C ARG A 318 2.41 -98.72 8.41
N GLN A 319 1.17 -98.32 8.17
CA GLN A 319 0.16 -99.23 7.58
C GLN A 319 0.39 -99.48 6.09
N ALA A 320 0.85 -98.47 5.34
CA ALA A 320 1.10 -98.58 3.90
C ALA A 320 2.25 -99.55 3.55
N THR A 321 3.28 -99.64 4.38
CA THR A 321 4.45 -100.52 4.14
C THR A 321 4.16 -102.01 4.36
N ARG A 322 3.12 -102.36 5.12
CA ARG A 322 2.74 -103.77 5.34
C ARG A 322 1.86 -104.35 4.22
N GLY A 323 1.21 -103.51 3.42
CA GLY A 323 0.26 -103.94 2.37
C GLY A 323 0.90 -104.37 1.04
N MET A 324 2.16 -104.02 0.77
CA MET A 324 2.78 -104.24 -0.54
C MET A 324 3.39 -105.64 -0.75
N SER A 325 3.45 -106.48 0.29
CA SER A 325 4.08 -107.83 0.20
C SER A 325 3.13 -108.94 -0.29
N VAL A 326 1.83 -108.70 -0.43
CA VAL A 326 0.83 -109.79 -0.60
C VAL A 326 0.33 -109.95 -2.04
N ASN A 327 0.55 -108.97 -2.93
CA ASN A 327 -0.23 -108.90 -4.18
C ASN A 327 0.47 -109.38 -5.47
N GLU A 328 1.71 -109.88 -5.43
CA GLU A 328 2.39 -110.39 -6.64
C GLU A 328 1.95 -111.82 -7.05
N ASN A 329 1.29 -112.57 -6.16
CA ASN A 329 0.98 -113.99 -6.41
C ASN A 329 -0.42 -114.27 -7.00
N LEU A 330 -1.25 -113.26 -7.31
CA LEU A 330 -2.67 -113.50 -7.67
C LEU A 330 -3.18 -112.95 -9.01
N GLN A 331 -2.35 -112.35 -9.89
CA GLN A 331 -2.85 -111.72 -11.13
C GLN A 331 -2.38 -112.31 -12.47
N ARG A 332 -1.68 -113.47 -12.46
CA ARG A 332 -1.34 -114.19 -13.70
C ARG A 332 -2.41 -115.19 -14.18
N SER A 333 -3.59 -115.24 -13.55
CA SER A 333 -4.61 -116.28 -13.77
C SER A 333 -5.88 -115.85 -14.53
N SER A 334 -6.02 -114.63 -15.06
CA SER A 334 -7.23 -114.28 -15.82
C SER A 334 -7.04 -113.09 -16.76
N ARG A 335 -7.61 -113.23 -17.97
CA ARG A 335 -7.48 -112.39 -19.19
C ARG A 335 -6.32 -112.86 -20.10
N ARG A 336 -6.27 -114.08 -20.65
CA ARG A 336 -7.15 -114.73 -21.65
C ARG A 336 -8.25 -113.89 -22.30
N LEU A 337 -8.09 -113.78 -23.62
CA LEU A 337 -9.13 -113.77 -24.64
C LEU A 337 -9.75 -112.40 -24.98
N THR A 338 -9.17 -111.86 -26.05
CA THR A 338 -9.81 -111.57 -27.35
C THR A 338 -10.83 -110.45 -27.46
N GLY A 339 -10.45 -109.49 -28.33
CA GLY A 339 -11.17 -109.19 -29.59
C GLY A 339 -12.41 -108.31 -29.46
N GLU A 340 -12.79 -107.48 -30.43
CA GLU A 340 -12.29 -107.22 -31.79
C GLU A 340 -12.94 -105.88 -32.26
N GLU A 341 -12.23 -105.19 -33.16
CA GLU A 341 -12.67 -104.40 -34.34
C GLU A 341 -13.90 -103.46 -34.33
N VAL A 342 -13.68 -102.15 -34.60
CA VAL A 342 -13.76 -101.45 -35.91
C VAL A 342 -12.89 -100.19 -35.85
#